data_AF-A0A258AGC0-F1
#
_entry.id   AF-A0A258AGC0-F1
#
_cell.length_a   1.000
_cell.length_b   1.000
_cell.length_c   1.000
_cell.angle_alpha   90.00
_cell.angle_beta   90.00
_cell.angle_gamma   90.00
#
_symmetry.space_group_name_H-M   'P 1'
#
loop_
_entity.id
_entity.type
_entity.pdbx_description
1 polymer ?
#
loop_
_entity_poly.entity_id
_entity_poly.type
_entity_poly.pdbx_seq_one_letter_code
_entity_poly.pdbx_strand_id
1 'polypeptide(L)'
;MSSPDHPCSGHSAPHAFTFMNPRLRDGVVVHSRRSVLKTSLAGLCGLTLPALTKLRAEGKTTKSGKSVILLWMTGGPSQIDTWDPKPNRPREIRGPFKTIPTKLPGTHICEYL
;
A
#
# COMPACT_ATOMS: atom_id res chain seq x y z
N MET A 1 -47.96 -21.35 21.34
CA MET A 1 -47.47 -20.04 20.86
C MET A 1 -45.97 -20.00 21.19
N SER A 2 -45.14 -20.23 20.17
CA SER A 2 -43.65 -20.22 20.17
C SER A 2 -43.15 -18.78 20.38
N SER A 3 -42.05 -18.43 21.06
CA SER A 3 -40.67 -18.95 21.10
C SER A 3 -39.92 -18.41 22.35
N PRO A 4 -38.74 -18.95 22.73
CA PRO A 4 -37.92 -18.43 23.83
C PRO A 4 -36.96 -17.31 23.38
N ASP A 5 -36.71 -16.33 24.26
CA ASP A 5 -35.75 -15.25 24.06
C ASP A 5 -34.30 -15.76 24.11
N HIS A 6 -33.62 -15.75 22.97
CA HIS A 6 -32.18 -15.96 22.90
C HIS A 6 -31.45 -14.65 23.22
N PRO A 7 -30.55 -14.60 24.21
CA PRO A 7 -29.64 -13.46 24.36
C PRO A 7 -28.67 -13.47 23.17
N CYS A 8 -28.80 -12.49 22.28
CA CYS A 8 -27.83 -12.28 21.20
C CYS A 8 -26.46 -11.97 21.80
N SER A 9 -25.58 -12.97 21.78
CA SER A 9 -24.15 -12.79 22.06
C SER A 9 -23.60 -11.74 21.09
N GLY A 10 -23.03 -10.66 21.60
CA GLY A 10 -22.40 -9.63 20.78
C GLY A 10 -21.18 -10.24 20.07
N HIS A 11 -21.26 -10.42 18.76
CA HIS A 11 -20.12 -10.85 17.95
C HIS A 11 -19.09 -9.71 17.89
N SER A 12 -18.13 -9.71 18.83
CA SER A 12 -16.93 -8.86 18.79
C SER A 12 -15.83 -9.55 17.99
N ALA A 13 -16.02 -9.69 16.68
CA ALA A 13 -14.94 -10.06 15.78
C ALA A 13 -14.19 -8.79 15.32
N PRO A 14 -12.86 -8.69 15.52
CA PRO A 14 -12.09 -7.60 14.95
C PRO A 14 -12.15 -7.71 13.43
N HIS A 15 -12.80 -6.74 12.80
CA HIS A 15 -12.95 -6.63 11.36
C HIS A 15 -11.99 -5.54 10.84
N ALA A 16 -11.63 -5.61 9.56
CA ALA A 16 -10.65 -4.73 8.93
C ALA A 16 -10.96 -3.22 9.04
N PHE A 17 -12.18 -2.86 9.46
CA PHE A 17 -12.67 -1.49 9.61
C PHE A 17 -12.86 -1.05 11.08
N THR A 18 -12.22 -1.72 12.05
CA THR A 18 -12.21 -1.26 13.46
C THR A 18 -11.73 0.18 13.62
N PHE A 19 -10.93 0.68 12.68
CA PHE A 19 -10.48 2.07 12.62
C PHE A 19 -11.58 3.08 12.25
N MET A 20 -12.71 2.64 11.67
CA MET A 20 -13.88 3.48 11.37
C MET A 20 -14.98 3.19 12.38
N ASN A 21 -14.75 3.56 13.65
CA ASN A 21 -15.76 3.40 14.68
C ASN A 21 -16.51 4.73 14.89
N PRO A 22 -17.70 4.94 14.27
CA PRO A 22 -18.43 6.21 14.37
C PRO A 22 -18.94 6.51 15.79
N ARG A 23 -18.87 5.53 16.73
CA ARG A 23 -19.18 5.73 18.14
C ARG A 23 -18.00 6.31 18.91
N LEU A 24 -16.78 6.15 18.42
CA LEU A 24 -15.62 6.89 18.91
C LEU A 24 -15.68 8.29 18.30
N ARG A 25 -15.58 9.30 19.17
CA ARG A 25 -15.47 10.68 18.70
C ARG A 25 -14.09 10.87 18.10
N ASP A 26 -13.94 10.58 16.82
CA ASP A 26 -12.73 10.85 16.07
C ASP A 26 -12.65 12.36 15.77
N GLY A 27 -11.63 13.02 16.30
CA GLY A 27 -11.39 14.45 16.13
C GLY A 27 -10.78 15.15 17.35
N VAL A 28 -10.57 16.46 17.24
CA VAL A 28 -10.10 17.29 18.35
C VAL A 28 -11.27 17.55 19.29
N VAL A 29 -11.36 16.78 20.38
CA VAL A 29 -12.40 16.98 21.38
C VAL A 29 -11.79 17.51 22.68
N VAL A 30 -12.25 18.69 23.09
CA VAL A 30 -11.72 19.44 24.22
C VAL A 30 -12.37 18.97 25.52
N HIS A 31 -12.02 17.77 25.99
CA HIS A 31 -12.59 17.18 27.22
C HIS A 31 -11.92 17.66 28.53
N SER A 32 -10.81 18.40 28.47
CA SER A 32 -10.02 18.81 29.64
C SER A 32 -9.18 20.06 29.34
N ARG A 33 -8.76 20.80 30.39
CA ARG A 33 -7.79 21.91 30.30
C ARG A 33 -6.52 21.52 29.55
N ARG A 34 -6.06 20.27 29.73
CA ARG A 34 -4.90 19.74 28.99
C ARG A 34 -5.20 19.58 27.49
N SER A 35 -6.43 19.23 27.13
CA SER A 35 -6.85 19.14 25.72
C SER A 35 -6.87 20.52 25.07
N VAL A 36 -7.30 21.56 25.81
CA VAL A 36 -7.22 22.97 25.35
C VAL A 36 -5.78 23.34 25.02
N LEU A 37 -4.85 23.13 25.96
CA LEU A 37 -3.44 23.48 25.77
C LEU A 37 -2.77 22.71 24.62
N LYS A 38 -3.09 21.43 24.47
CA LYS A 38 -2.58 20.62 23.34
C LYS A 38 -3.11 21.11 22.00
N THR A 39 -4.40 21.43 21.95
CA THR A 39 -5.07 21.89 20.73
C THR A 39 -4.57 23.27 20.31
N SER A 40 -4.44 24.20 21.26
CA SER A 40 -3.94 25.55 20.96
C SER A 40 -2.48 25.51 20.51
N LEU A 41 -1.62 24.73 21.17
CA LEU A 41 -0.24 24.55 20.74
C LEU A 41 -0.17 23.91 19.34
N ALA A 42 -0.95 22.86 19.07
CA ALA A 42 -1.02 22.25 17.75
C ALA A 42 -1.51 23.22 16.68
N GLY A 43 -2.49 24.07 16.99
CA GLY A 43 -2.98 25.12 16.09
C GLY A 43 -1.92 26.17 15.77
N LEU A 44 -1.18 26.64 16.79
CA LEU A 44 -0.08 27.60 16.61
C LEU A 44 1.07 27.00 15.80
N CYS A 45 1.47 25.75 16.10
CA CYS A 45 2.46 25.03 15.29
C CYS A 45 1.97 24.82 13.86
N GLY A 46 0.67 24.57 13.66
CA GLY A 46 0.04 24.44 12.35
C GLY A 46 0.21 25.69 11.46
N LEU A 47 0.28 26.89 12.04
CA LEU A 47 0.55 28.12 11.29
C LEU A 47 1.95 28.16 10.65
N THR A 48 2.89 27.35 11.14
CA THR A 48 4.24 27.23 10.54
C THR A 48 4.29 26.27 9.35
N LEU A 49 3.22 25.47 9.13
CA LEU A 49 3.16 24.46 8.09
C LEU A 49 3.32 25.03 6.66
N PRO A 50 2.73 26.18 6.28
CA PRO A 50 2.94 26.77 4.95
C PRO A 50 4.39 27.19 4.69
N ALA A 51 5.12 27.62 5.73
CA ALA A 51 6.55 27.92 5.60
C ALA A 51 7.35 26.62 5.38
N LEU A 52 7.00 25.55 6.08
CA LEU A 52 7.62 24.24 5.91
C LEU A 52 7.34 23.62 4.54
N THR A 53 6.14 23.77 3.98
CA THR A 53 5.82 23.30 2.63
C THR A 53 6.55 24.10 1.55
N LYS A 54 6.72 25.42 1.73
CA LYS A 54 7.56 26.26 0.86
C LYS A 54 9.03 25.81 0.88
N LEU A 55 9.61 25.57 2.07
CA LEU A 55 10.98 25.06 2.20
C LEU A 55 11.16 23.66 1.56
N ARG A 56 10.14 22.80 1.63
CA ARG A 56 10.14 21.51 0.92
C ARG A 56 10.09 21.67 -0.59
N ALA A 57 9.29 22.62 -1.10
CA ALA A 57 9.21 22.92 -2.53
C ALA A 57 10.53 23.51 -3.07
N GLU A 58 11.20 24.35 -2.28
CA GLU A 58 12.54 24.88 -2.58
C GLU A 58 13.66 23.82 -2.56
N GLY A 59 13.34 22.56 -2.25
CA GLY A 59 14.32 21.47 -2.25
C GLY A 59 15.29 21.51 -1.06
N LYS A 60 15.05 22.35 -0.05
CA LYS A 60 15.88 22.45 1.16
C LYS A 60 15.68 21.29 2.15
N THR A 61 14.81 20.33 1.82
CA THR A 61 14.65 19.09 2.58
C THR A 61 15.49 17.98 1.96
N THR A 62 16.24 17.24 2.77
CA THR A 62 17.00 16.07 2.34
C THR A 62 16.06 15.05 1.70
N LYS A 63 16.10 14.91 0.37
CA LYS A 63 15.44 13.80 -0.31
C LYS A 63 16.21 12.54 0.04
N SER A 64 15.54 11.54 0.61
CA SER A 64 16.07 10.18 0.60
C SER A 64 16.24 9.81 -0.88
N GLY A 65 17.47 9.64 -1.35
CA GLY A 65 17.80 9.36 -2.76
C GLY A 65 17.34 7.98 -3.26
N LYS A 66 16.30 7.41 -2.64
CA LYS A 66 15.77 6.09 -2.91
C LYS A 66 14.37 6.25 -3.50
N SER A 67 14.22 5.90 -4.77
CA SER A 67 12.94 5.73 -5.46
C SER A 67 12.69 4.24 -5.69
N VAL A 68 11.56 3.71 -5.23
CA VAL A 68 11.16 2.31 -5.43
C VAL A 68 9.85 2.29 -6.21
N ILE A 69 9.82 1.56 -7.33
CA ILE A 69 8.59 1.25 -8.07
C ILE A 69 8.15 -0.14 -7.63
N LEU A 70 7.04 -0.23 -6.92
CA LEU A 70 6.44 -1.51 -6.54
C LEU A 70 5.38 -1.90 -7.58
N LEU A 71 5.64 -2.97 -8.31
CA LEU A 71 4.68 -3.57 -9.22
C LEU A 71 4.01 -4.76 -8.53
N TRP A 72 2.79 -4.57 -8.03
CA TRP A 72 2.01 -5.66 -7.43
C TRP A 72 1.22 -6.40 -8.51
N MET A 73 1.78 -7.49 -9.03
CA MET A 73 1.09 -8.35 -9.99
C MET A 73 0.58 -9.60 -9.26
N THR A 74 -0.70 -9.62 -8.91
CA THR A 74 -1.34 -10.80 -8.31
C THR A 74 -1.34 -11.95 -9.33
N GLY A 75 -0.43 -12.91 -9.17
CA GLY A 75 -0.22 -13.98 -10.15
C GLY A 75 0.43 -13.52 -11.46
N GLY A 76 1.26 -12.47 -11.43
CA GLY A 76 1.94 -11.92 -12.61
C GLY A 76 2.74 -12.94 -13.42
N PRO A 77 3.15 -12.57 -14.66
CA PRO A 77 3.91 -13.47 -15.52
C PRO A 77 5.16 -13.96 -14.79
N SER A 78 5.44 -15.26 -14.85
CA SER A 78 6.61 -15.81 -14.18
C SER A 78 7.87 -15.19 -14.77
N GLN A 79 8.96 -15.14 -13.99
CA GLN A 79 10.25 -14.67 -14.51
C GLN A 79 10.68 -15.46 -15.76
N ILE A 80 10.31 -16.74 -15.81
CA ILE A 80 10.56 -17.64 -16.94
C ILE A 80 9.75 -17.22 -18.17
N ASP A 81 8.52 -16.75 -17.99
CA ASP A 81 7.64 -16.32 -19.10
C ASP A 81 7.91 -14.89 -19.59
N THR A 82 8.81 -14.14 -18.95
CA THR A 82 9.09 -12.74 -19.32
C THR A 82 10.52 -12.55 -19.80
N TRP A 83 11.49 -12.72 -18.89
CA TRP A 83 12.86 -12.25 -19.09
C TRP A 83 13.90 -13.37 -19.21
N ASP A 84 13.54 -14.62 -18.88
CA ASP A 84 14.44 -15.78 -19.00
C ASP A 84 13.68 -17.06 -19.44
N PRO A 85 13.28 -17.16 -20.72
CA PRO A 85 12.48 -18.29 -21.23
C PRO A 85 13.28 -19.59 -21.42
N LYS A 86 14.54 -19.66 -20.97
CA LYS A 86 15.41 -20.86 -20.93
C LYS A 86 15.21 -21.80 -22.14
N PRO A 87 15.53 -21.37 -23.36
CA PRO A 87 15.16 -22.07 -24.60
C PRO A 87 15.70 -23.50 -24.69
N ASN A 88 16.83 -23.78 -24.03
CA ASN A 88 17.52 -25.07 -24.09
C ASN A 88 17.05 -26.09 -23.03
N ARG A 89 16.05 -25.75 -22.20
CA ARG A 89 15.58 -26.63 -21.12
C ARG A 89 14.34 -27.42 -21.56
N PRO A 90 14.07 -28.59 -20.95
CA PRO A 90 12.84 -29.34 -21.19
C PRO A 90 11.58 -28.50 -20.95
N ARG A 91 10.47 -28.85 -21.62
CA ARG A 91 9.19 -28.13 -21.55
C ARG A 91 8.68 -27.93 -20.12
N GLU A 92 8.92 -28.91 -19.26
CA GLU A 92 8.55 -28.87 -17.83
C GLU A 92 9.25 -27.73 -17.06
N ILE A 93 10.41 -27.29 -17.53
CA ILE A 93 11.29 -26.32 -16.85
C ILE A 93 11.21 -24.93 -17.49
N ARG A 94 11.04 -24.87 -18.82
CA ARG A 94 11.02 -23.61 -19.59
C ARG A 94 9.65 -22.95 -19.71
N GLY A 95 8.59 -23.59 -19.19
CA GLY A 95 7.22 -23.13 -19.35
C GLY A 95 6.58 -23.55 -20.69
N PRO A 96 5.29 -23.27 -20.88
CA PRO A 96 4.54 -23.74 -22.05
C PRO A 96 4.80 -22.93 -23.33
N PHE A 97 5.33 -21.71 -23.20
CA PHE A 97 5.41 -20.74 -24.29
C PHE A 97 6.67 -20.88 -25.14
N LYS A 98 6.61 -20.40 -26.39
CA LYS A 98 7.78 -20.35 -27.27
C LYS A 98 8.64 -19.12 -27.01
N THR A 99 9.88 -19.21 -27.48
CA THR A 99 10.91 -18.20 -27.30
C THR A 99 11.19 -17.55 -28.65
N ILE A 100 11.15 -16.22 -28.72
CA ILE A 100 11.47 -15.43 -29.92
C ILE A 100 12.76 -14.62 -29.72
N PRO A 101 13.62 -14.47 -30.75
CA PRO A 101 14.80 -13.63 -30.66
C PRO A 101 14.44 -12.14 -30.69
N THR A 102 15.19 -11.33 -29.95
CA THR A 102 15.08 -9.86 -30.00
C THR A 102 16.10 -9.26 -30.96
N LYS A 103 16.01 -7.94 -31.19
CA LYS A 103 17.02 -7.19 -31.96
C LYS A 103 18.42 -7.23 -31.32
N LEU A 104 18.52 -7.47 -30.01
CA LEU A 104 19.79 -7.64 -29.33
C LEU A 104 20.28 -9.09 -29.48
N PRO A 105 21.46 -9.34 -30.06
CA PRO A 105 21.97 -10.69 -30.23
C PRO A 105 22.11 -11.40 -28.87
N GLY A 106 21.63 -12.65 -28.81
CA GLY A 106 21.68 -13.48 -27.60
C GLY A 106 20.57 -13.20 -26.59
N THR A 107 19.69 -12.21 -26.81
CA THR A 107 18.52 -11.97 -25.95
C THR A 107 17.25 -12.51 -26.58
N HIS A 108 16.53 -13.27 -25.78
CA HIS A 108 15.34 -14.01 -26.15
C HIS A 108 14.21 -13.69 -25.18
N ILE A 109 12.99 -13.51 -25.70
CA ILE A 109 11.79 -13.23 -24.91
C ILE A 109 10.68 -14.21 -25.25
N CYS A 110 9.63 -14.25 -24.43
CA CYS A 110 8.44 -15.04 -24.70
C CYS A 110 7.68 -14.50 -25.93
N GLU A 111 6.97 -15.37 -26.66
CA GLU A 111 6.21 -14.99 -27.87
C GLU A 111 5.07 -13.98 -27.62
N TYR A 112 4.67 -13.75 -26.36
CA TYR A 112 3.62 -12.81 -25.96
C TYR A 112 4.13 -11.49 -25.37
N LEU A 113 5.45 -11.22 -25.44
CA LEU A 113 6.10 -10.00 -24.97
C LEU A 113 6.61 -9.16 -26.15
#